data_AF-A0A1A3PXV6-F1
#
_entry.id   AF-A0A1A3PXV6-F1
#
_cell.length_a   1.000
_cell.length_b   1.000
_cell.length_c   1.000
_cell.angle_alpha   90.00
_cell.angle_beta   90.00
_cell.angle_gamma   90.00
#
_symmetry.space_group_name_H-M   'P 1'
#
loop_
_entity.id
_entity.type
_entity.pdbx_description
1 polymer ?
#
loop_
_entity_poly.entity_id
_entity_poly.type
_entity_poly.pdbx_seq_one_letter_code
_entity_poly.pdbx_strand_id
1 'polypeptide(L)'
;MFGAEFLRTAVNLYFRKALVDRDIAALRGAGYQIVDVDASGWTDVDKMHRDLADAFNFPAHYGKNWAALNDCLGDVRSFYWDLPAGTLRVVLVLRRFNIFAARYPDESHLLLDIYARNQRDALIDGDHLICLVQSEDPSLQLAPVGATTLEWNRDEWLDRNRRL
;
A
#
# COMPACT_ATOMS: atom_id res chain seq x y z
N MET A 1 -10.79 -16.08 9.68
CA MET A 1 -9.90 -14.92 9.94
C MET A 1 -9.85 -14.12 8.65
N PHE A 2 -10.66 -13.07 8.53
CA PHE A 2 -10.66 -12.19 7.35
C PHE A 2 -9.40 -11.31 7.43
N GLY A 3 -8.62 -11.22 6.35
CA GLY A 3 -7.37 -10.45 6.34
C GLY A 3 -6.10 -11.26 6.11
N ALA A 4 -6.09 -12.55 6.45
CA ALA A 4 -4.91 -13.41 6.31
C ALA A 4 -4.49 -13.63 4.85
N GLU A 5 -5.44 -13.55 3.93
CA GLU A 5 -5.19 -13.59 2.49
C GLU A 5 -4.38 -12.37 2.01
N PHE A 6 -4.61 -11.18 2.57
CA PHE A 6 -3.90 -9.95 2.22
C PHE A 6 -2.50 -9.87 2.81
N LEU A 7 -2.17 -10.73 3.78
CA LEU A 7 -0.85 -10.80 4.40
C LEU A 7 0.10 -11.77 3.66
N ARG A 8 -0.42 -12.52 2.66
CA ARG A 8 0.41 -13.43 1.87
C ARG A 8 1.37 -12.69 0.95
N THR A 9 0.96 -11.53 0.47
CA THR A 9 1.79 -10.60 -0.29
C THR A 9 1.68 -9.23 0.34
N ALA A 10 2.80 -8.49 0.41
CA ALA A 10 2.78 -7.12 0.94
C ALA A 10 1.86 -6.19 0.13
N VAL A 11 1.74 -6.47 -1.17
CA VAL A 11 1.03 -5.66 -2.16
C VAL A 11 0.05 -6.55 -2.92
N ASN A 12 -1.20 -6.08 -3.06
CA ASN A 12 -2.27 -6.77 -3.76
C ASN A 12 -2.82 -5.86 -4.87
N LEU A 13 -2.85 -6.33 -6.12
CA LEU A 13 -3.33 -5.51 -7.25
C LEU A 13 -4.85 -5.62 -7.43
N TYR A 14 -5.47 -4.51 -7.79
CA TYR A 14 -6.90 -4.38 -8.08
C TYR A 14 -7.13 -3.63 -9.38
N PHE A 15 -7.99 -4.17 -10.23
CA PHE A 15 -8.45 -3.48 -11.42
C PHE A 15 -9.76 -2.77 -11.12
N ARG A 16 -10.78 -3.51 -10.70
CA ARG A 16 -12.11 -2.96 -10.43
C ARG A 16 -12.15 -2.20 -9.11
N LYS A 17 -12.49 -0.91 -9.20
CA LYS A 17 -12.78 -0.03 -8.04
C LYS A 17 -13.75 -0.66 -7.04
N ALA A 18 -14.83 -1.25 -7.53
CA ALA A 18 -15.83 -1.88 -6.67
C ALA A 18 -15.28 -3.03 -5.79
N LEU A 19 -14.25 -3.75 -6.25
CA LEU A 19 -13.64 -4.83 -5.47
C LEU A 19 -12.70 -4.30 -4.40
N VAL A 20 -11.86 -3.31 -4.73
CA VAL A 20 -11.02 -2.67 -3.71
C VAL A 20 -11.89 -1.97 -2.66
N ASP A 21 -13.00 -1.32 -3.07
CA ASP A 21 -13.93 -0.68 -2.13
C ASP A 21 -14.63 -1.69 -1.19
N ARG A 22 -15.02 -2.85 -1.73
CA ARG A 22 -15.57 -3.96 -0.94
C ARG A 22 -14.55 -4.45 0.10
N ASP A 23 -13.31 -4.68 -0.32
CA ASP A 23 -12.27 -5.23 0.55
C ASP A 23 -11.81 -4.20 1.59
N ILE A 24 -11.74 -2.91 1.23
CA ILE A 24 -11.55 -1.80 2.17
C ILE A 24 -12.65 -1.79 3.24
N ALA A 25 -13.92 -1.94 2.85
CA ALA A 25 -15.03 -1.95 3.80
C ALA A 25 -14.92 -3.12 4.78
N ALA A 26 -14.54 -4.29 4.29
CA ALA A 26 -14.36 -5.48 5.11
C ALA A 26 -13.12 -5.40 6.02
N LEU A 27 -11.99 -4.85 5.54
CA LEU A 27 -10.80 -4.58 6.34
C LEU A 27 -11.09 -3.55 7.44
N ARG A 28 -11.81 -2.47 7.12
CA ARG A 28 -12.26 -1.49 8.13
C ARG A 28 -13.15 -2.15 9.19
N GLY A 29 -14.09 -3.00 8.77
CA GLY A 29 -14.92 -3.79 9.69
C GLY A 29 -14.13 -4.77 10.57
N ALA A 30 -12.95 -5.20 10.11
CA ALA A 30 -12.02 -6.04 10.86
C ALA A 30 -11.02 -5.24 11.73
N GLY A 31 -11.22 -3.93 11.87
CA GLY A 31 -10.43 -3.05 12.73
C GLY A 31 -9.15 -2.51 12.11
N TYR A 32 -8.98 -2.61 10.78
CA TYR A 32 -7.84 -1.98 10.12
C TYR A 32 -8.09 -0.48 9.92
N GLN A 33 -7.06 0.31 10.19
CA GLN A 33 -7.00 1.70 9.77
C GLN A 33 -6.69 1.76 8.27
N ILE A 34 -7.46 2.56 7.53
CA ILE A 34 -7.32 2.69 6.09
C ILE A 34 -6.73 4.06 5.76
N VAL A 35 -5.56 4.07 5.13
CA VAL A 35 -4.94 5.25 4.52
C VAL A 35 -5.20 5.18 3.02
N ASP A 36 -6.15 5.96 2.53
CA ASP A 36 -6.62 5.92 1.13
C ASP A 36 -6.17 7.17 0.38
N VAL A 37 -5.32 6.98 -0.64
CA VAL A 37 -4.76 8.08 -1.44
C VAL A 37 -4.97 7.86 -2.93
N ASP A 38 -5.19 8.96 -3.64
CA ASP A 38 -5.28 8.98 -5.09
C ASP A 38 -3.94 9.34 -5.73
N ALA A 39 -3.27 8.35 -6.30
CA ALA A 39 -1.96 8.53 -6.92
C ALA A 39 -2.03 9.21 -8.29
N SER A 40 -3.22 9.39 -8.88
CA SER A 40 -3.36 10.08 -10.18
C SER A 40 -2.96 11.56 -10.11
N GLY A 41 -3.00 12.15 -8.92
CA GLY A 41 -2.58 13.52 -8.69
C GLY A 41 -1.07 13.70 -8.53
N TRP A 42 -0.27 12.63 -8.40
CA TRP A 42 1.16 12.73 -8.12
C TRP A 42 1.94 13.18 -9.35
N THR A 43 2.10 14.50 -9.48
CA THR A 43 2.80 15.16 -10.59
C THR A 43 4.32 15.01 -10.52
N ASP A 44 4.84 14.70 -9.34
CA ASP A 44 6.25 14.54 -9.00
C ASP A 44 6.38 13.78 -7.66
N VAL A 45 7.60 13.37 -7.34
CA VAL A 45 7.93 12.61 -6.12
C VAL A 45 7.69 13.42 -4.86
N ASP A 46 7.91 14.74 -4.89
CA ASP A 46 7.68 15.62 -3.74
C ASP A 46 6.19 15.74 -3.39
N LYS A 47 5.31 15.80 -4.40
CA LYS A 47 3.86 15.74 -4.19
C LYS A 47 3.43 14.40 -3.61
N MET A 48 3.98 13.29 -4.12
CA MET A 48 3.72 11.96 -3.56
C MET A 48 4.11 11.88 -2.07
N HIS A 49 5.30 12.36 -1.70
CA HIS A 49 5.72 12.42 -0.29
C HIS A 49 4.81 13.29 0.57
N ARG A 50 4.35 14.45 0.08
CA ARG A 50 3.42 15.31 0.82
C ARG A 50 2.07 14.64 1.04
N ASP A 51 1.48 14.08 -0.02
CA ASP A 51 0.18 13.42 0.06
C ASP A 51 0.23 12.20 1.00
N LEU A 52 1.33 11.42 0.98
CA LEU A 52 1.54 10.33 1.94
C LEU A 52 1.71 10.84 3.37
N ALA A 53 2.52 11.89 3.58
CA ALA A 53 2.72 12.46 4.91
C ALA A 53 1.40 12.96 5.51
N ASP A 54 0.58 13.65 4.71
CA ASP A 54 -0.73 14.14 5.14
C ASP A 54 -1.68 12.96 5.45
N ALA A 55 -1.71 11.93 4.58
CA ALA A 55 -2.62 10.79 4.74
C ALA A 55 -2.26 9.86 5.91
N PHE A 56 -0.96 9.64 6.16
CA PHE A 56 -0.47 8.91 7.32
C PHE A 56 -0.40 9.76 8.60
N ASN A 57 -0.60 11.08 8.48
CA ASN A 57 -0.37 12.05 9.55
C ASN A 57 1.06 11.93 10.13
N PHE A 58 2.06 11.89 9.24
CA PHE A 58 3.47 11.88 9.64
C PHE A 58 3.87 13.16 10.37
N PRO A 59 4.93 13.12 11.20
CA PRO A 59 5.39 14.28 11.95
C PRO A 59 5.77 15.47 11.06
N ALA A 60 5.66 16.69 11.60
CA ALA A 60 6.02 17.92 10.90
C ALA A 60 7.50 17.97 10.43
N HIS A 61 8.38 17.17 11.05
CA HIS A 61 9.78 17.03 10.68
C HIS A 61 10.05 15.95 9.62
N TYR A 62 9.01 15.41 8.97
CA TYR A 62 9.15 14.46 7.88
C TYR A 62 9.98 15.04 6.72
N GLY A 63 11.10 14.38 6.41
CA GLY A 63 12.12 14.86 5.47
C GLY A 63 11.76 14.79 3.98
N LYS A 64 10.57 14.28 3.63
CA LYS A 64 10.04 14.19 2.24
C LYS A 64 11.02 13.54 1.26
N ASN A 65 11.64 12.45 1.68
CA ASN A 65 12.53 11.65 0.87
C ASN A 65 12.37 10.17 1.23
N TRP A 66 12.97 9.28 0.45
CA TRP A 66 12.84 7.83 0.62
C TRP A 66 13.33 7.30 1.97
N ALA A 67 14.42 7.86 2.50
CA ALA A 67 14.91 7.48 3.83
C ALA A 67 13.89 7.88 4.91
N ALA A 68 13.40 9.11 4.87
CA ALA A 68 12.37 9.57 5.80
C ALA A 68 11.07 8.77 5.69
N LEU A 69 10.66 8.37 4.47
CA LEU A 69 9.49 7.50 4.27
C LEU A 69 9.69 6.14 4.93
N ASN A 70 10.84 5.53 4.69
CA ASN A 70 11.17 4.23 5.29
C ASN A 70 11.20 4.32 6.82
N ASP A 71 11.84 5.34 7.38
CA ASP A 71 11.92 5.55 8.83
C ASP A 71 10.51 5.73 9.42
N CYS A 72 9.66 6.57 8.81
CA CYS A 72 8.30 6.78 9.32
C CYS A 72 7.40 5.55 9.19
N LEU A 73 7.59 4.72 8.16
CA LEU A 73 6.83 3.47 8.03
C LEU A 73 7.32 2.39 9.00
N GLY A 74 8.61 2.33 9.30
CA GLY A 74 9.16 1.42 10.31
C GLY A 74 8.77 1.82 11.73
N ASP A 75 8.74 3.12 11.99
CA ASP A 75 8.34 3.70 13.27
C ASP A 75 6.86 4.06 13.34
N VAL A 76 6.04 3.58 12.39
CA VAL A 76 4.62 3.96 12.31
C VAL A 76 3.89 3.69 13.63
N ARG A 77 4.28 2.65 14.35
CA ARG A 77 3.77 2.32 15.70
C ARG A 77 4.04 3.43 16.72
N SER A 78 5.19 4.09 16.65
CA SER A 78 5.58 5.19 17.55
C SER A 78 4.66 6.42 17.42
N PHE A 79 3.91 6.54 16.32
CA PHE A 79 2.91 7.61 16.15
C PHE A 79 1.57 7.29 16.81
N TYR A 80 1.30 6.01 17.12
CA TYR A 80 0.11 5.55 17.82
C TYR A 80 0.53 5.11 19.24
N TRP A 81 0.69 6.09 20.15
CA TRP A 81 1.12 5.88 21.54
C TRP A 81 0.36 4.74 22.25
N ASP A 82 1.08 3.93 23.04
CA ASP A 82 0.57 2.83 23.89
C ASP A 82 -0.07 1.63 23.17
N LEU A 83 0.18 1.41 21.88
CA LEU A 83 -0.21 0.17 21.21
C LEU A 83 0.70 -1.00 21.63
N PRO A 84 0.16 -2.09 22.22
CA PRO A 84 0.91 -3.33 22.40
C PRO A 84 1.40 -3.86 21.05
N ALA A 85 2.52 -4.59 21.04
CA ALA A 85 2.93 -5.34 19.85
C ALA A 85 1.79 -6.28 19.39
N GLY A 86 1.57 -6.34 18.08
CA GLY A 86 0.54 -7.19 17.47
C GLY A 86 -0.83 -6.53 17.35
N THR A 87 -0.92 -5.22 17.58
CA THR A 87 -2.17 -4.47 17.55
C THR A 87 -2.26 -3.46 16.41
N LEU A 88 -1.12 -3.06 15.83
CA LEU A 88 -1.13 -2.15 14.70
C LEU A 88 -1.67 -2.87 13.46
N ARG A 89 -2.66 -2.25 12.82
CA ARG A 89 -3.33 -2.78 11.63
C ARG A 89 -3.61 -1.66 10.64
N VAL A 90 -2.73 -1.47 9.68
CA VAL A 90 -2.81 -0.37 8.70
C VAL A 90 -2.85 -0.91 7.28
N VAL A 91 -3.72 -0.33 6.47
CA VAL A 91 -3.84 -0.62 5.03
C VAL A 91 -3.58 0.68 4.28
N LEU A 92 -2.56 0.70 3.43
CA LEU A 92 -2.37 1.73 2.42
C LEU A 92 -3.14 1.33 1.15
N VAL A 93 -3.96 2.25 0.64
CA VAL A 93 -4.67 2.09 -0.63
C VAL A 93 -4.13 3.14 -1.59
N LEU A 94 -3.57 2.68 -2.71
CA LEU A 94 -3.07 3.52 -3.79
C LEU A 94 -4.04 3.43 -4.98
N ARG A 95 -4.91 4.43 -5.16
CA ARG A 95 -5.88 4.46 -6.27
C ARG A 95 -5.25 5.03 -7.54
N ARG A 96 -5.69 4.52 -8.70
CA ARG A 96 -5.21 4.93 -10.03
C ARG A 96 -3.68 4.96 -10.15
N PHE A 97 -3.02 3.99 -9.52
CA PHE A 97 -1.57 3.96 -9.38
C PHE A 97 -0.83 3.83 -10.71
N ASN A 98 -1.48 3.26 -11.74
CA ASN A 98 -0.93 3.17 -13.09
C ASN A 98 -0.50 4.53 -13.67
N ILE A 99 -1.15 5.64 -13.29
CA ILE A 99 -0.79 6.98 -13.77
C ILE A 99 0.58 7.39 -13.21
N PHE A 100 0.82 7.16 -11.92
CA PHE A 100 2.12 7.43 -11.30
C PHE A 100 3.18 6.46 -11.82
N ALA A 101 2.88 5.16 -11.86
CA ALA A 101 3.82 4.13 -12.29
C ALA A 101 4.27 4.30 -13.76
N ALA A 102 3.39 4.76 -14.65
CA ALA A 102 3.75 5.04 -16.03
C ALA A 102 4.71 6.23 -16.18
N ARG A 103 4.64 7.20 -15.26
CA ARG A 103 5.47 8.42 -15.30
C ARG A 103 6.78 8.28 -14.52
N TYR A 104 6.75 7.53 -13.43
CA TYR A 104 7.83 7.37 -12.46
C TYR A 104 8.01 5.89 -12.10
N PRO A 105 8.45 5.04 -13.06
CA PRO A 105 8.48 3.59 -12.87
C PRO A 105 9.41 3.17 -11.72
N ASP A 106 10.61 3.74 -11.65
CA ASP A 106 11.60 3.41 -10.61
C ASP A 106 11.12 3.85 -9.22
N GLU A 107 10.54 5.04 -9.12
CA GLU A 107 9.99 5.56 -7.85
C GLU A 107 8.72 4.81 -7.42
N SER A 108 7.89 4.40 -8.36
CA SER A 108 6.71 3.57 -8.08
C SER A 108 7.12 2.21 -7.52
N HIS A 109 8.17 1.61 -8.06
CA HIS A 109 8.74 0.38 -7.54
C HIS A 109 9.34 0.58 -6.16
N LEU A 110 10.16 1.62 -5.98
CA LEU A 110 10.81 1.93 -4.70
C LEU A 110 9.80 2.17 -3.57
N LEU A 111 8.69 2.87 -3.84
CA LEU A 111 7.61 3.06 -2.88
C LEU A 111 7.03 1.71 -2.41
N LEU A 112 6.71 0.83 -3.36
CA LEU A 112 6.14 -0.48 -3.04
C LEU A 112 7.16 -1.37 -2.31
N ASP A 113 8.44 -1.28 -2.67
CA ASP A 113 9.53 -2.04 -2.06
C ASP A 113 9.79 -1.63 -0.60
N ILE A 114 9.81 -0.32 -0.33
CA ILE A 114 9.86 0.22 1.04
C ILE A 114 8.66 -0.29 1.85
N TYR A 115 7.46 -0.25 1.28
CA TYR A 115 6.28 -0.74 2.00
C TYR A 115 6.37 -2.24 2.28
N ALA A 116 6.80 -3.04 1.30
CA ALA A 116 6.97 -4.49 1.45
C ALA A 116 8.05 -4.88 2.45
N ARG A 117 9.13 -4.10 2.55
CA ARG A 117 10.12 -4.24 3.61
C ARG A 117 9.48 -4.04 4.99
N ASN A 118 8.86 -2.89 5.21
CA ASN A 118 8.27 -2.55 6.51
C ASN A 118 7.12 -3.50 6.89
N GLN A 119 6.39 -4.02 5.92
CA GLN A 119 5.38 -5.07 6.15
C GLN A 119 5.98 -6.32 6.79
N ARG A 120 7.14 -6.78 6.31
CA ARG A 120 7.79 -7.98 6.87
C ARG A 120 8.28 -7.73 8.28
N ASP A 121 8.87 -6.57 8.51
CA ASP A 121 9.35 -6.17 9.83
C ASP A 121 8.16 -6.10 10.81
N ALA A 122 7.03 -5.51 10.41
CA ALA A 122 5.81 -5.45 11.22
C ALA A 122 5.26 -6.85 11.59
N LEU A 123 5.32 -7.82 10.66
CA LEU A 123 4.85 -9.19 10.96
C LEU A 123 5.63 -9.88 12.08
N ILE A 124 6.89 -9.51 12.32
CA ILE A 124 7.70 -10.06 13.42
C ILE A 124 7.05 -9.73 14.77
N ASP A 125 6.50 -8.53 14.90
CA ASP A 125 5.80 -8.07 16.09
C ASP A 125 4.32 -8.47 16.10
N GLY A 126 3.84 -9.17 15.07
CA GLY A 126 2.43 -9.53 14.87
C GLY A 126 1.57 -8.39 14.32
N ASP A 127 2.19 -7.26 13.96
CA ASP A 127 1.54 -6.10 13.38
C ASP A 127 1.29 -6.32 11.89
N HIS A 128 0.28 -5.63 11.35
CA HIS A 128 -0.17 -5.81 9.98
C HIS A 128 -0.06 -4.50 9.20
N LEU A 129 0.85 -4.47 8.21
CA LEU A 129 0.86 -3.46 7.15
C LEU A 129 0.47 -4.13 5.83
N ILE A 130 -0.54 -3.60 5.14
CA ILE A 130 -1.02 -4.15 3.86
C ILE A 130 -1.06 -3.02 2.83
N CYS A 131 -0.65 -3.27 1.58
CA CYS A 131 -0.82 -2.33 0.49
C CYS A 131 -1.80 -2.88 -0.56
N LEU A 132 -2.83 -2.10 -0.89
CA LEU A 132 -3.76 -2.38 -1.98
C LEU A 132 -3.49 -1.38 -3.10
N VAL A 133 -3.13 -1.87 -4.27
CA VAL A 133 -2.83 -1.02 -5.45
C VAL A 133 -3.95 -1.17 -6.44
N GLN A 134 -4.72 -0.11 -6.66
CA GLN A 134 -5.75 -0.08 -7.68
C GLN A 134 -5.25 0.63 -8.95
N SER A 135 -5.43 -0.05 -10.08
CA SER A 135 -5.05 0.40 -11.42
C SER A 135 -6.27 0.45 -12.34
N GLU A 136 -6.37 1.47 -13.19
CA GLU A 136 -7.33 1.50 -14.29
C GLU A 136 -6.79 0.82 -15.57
N ASP A 137 -5.51 0.47 -15.59
CA ASP A 137 -4.89 -0.37 -16.62
C ASP A 137 -4.95 -1.84 -16.16
N PRO A 138 -5.75 -2.71 -16.81
CA PRO A 138 -5.88 -4.13 -16.46
C PRO A 138 -4.64 -4.94 -16.81
N SER A 139 -3.70 -4.38 -17.59
CA SER A 139 -2.47 -5.01 -18.04
C SER A 139 -1.23 -4.53 -17.27
N LEU A 140 -1.40 -3.67 -16.26
CA LEU A 140 -0.31 -3.07 -15.47
C LEU A 140 0.73 -4.13 -15.07
N GLN A 141 1.97 -3.91 -15.50
CA GLN A 141 3.14 -4.69 -15.12
C GLN A 141 4.01 -3.86 -14.19
N LEU A 142 4.29 -4.39 -13.01
CA LEU A 142 5.23 -3.80 -12.05
C LEU A 142 6.37 -4.78 -11.83
N ALA A 143 7.58 -4.25 -11.63
CA ALA A 143 8.72 -5.08 -11.27
C ALA A 143 8.46 -5.81 -9.93
N PRO A 144 9.05 -7.00 -9.71
CA PRO A 144 8.88 -7.74 -8.47
C PRO A 144 9.22 -6.88 -7.25
N VAL A 145 8.33 -6.88 -6.26
CA VAL A 145 8.47 -6.07 -5.04
C VAL A 145 8.95 -6.98 -3.91
N GLY A 146 10.07 -6.61 -3.30
CA GLY A 146 10.76 -7.40 -2.28
C GLY A 146 10.99 -8.84 -2.73
N ALA A 147 11.47 -9.01 -3.97
CA ALA A 147 11.69 -10.30 -4.63
C ALA A 147 10.45 -11.18 -4.81
N THR A 148 9.23 -10.62 -4.72
CA THR A 148 7.97 -11.32 -4.97
C THR A 148 7.23 -10.68 -6.15
N THR A 149 6.77 -11.51 -7.10
CA THR A 149 5.91 -11.03 -8.19
C THR A 149 4.58 -10.56 -7.62
N LEU A 150 4.10 -9.40 -8.09
CA LEU A 150 2.81 -8.89 -7.68
C LEU A 150 1.68 -9.64 -8.38
N GLU A 151 0.66 -10.01 -7.61
CA GLU A 151 -0.51 -10.70 -8.13
C GLU A 151 -1.75 -9.80 -8.04
N TRP A 152 -2.64 -9.96 -9.01
CA TRP A 152 -3.99 -9.43 -8.89
C TRP A 152 -4.76 -10.21 -7.84
N ASN A 153 -5.66 -9.52 -7.13
CA ASN A 153 -6.50 -10.13 -6.12
C ASN A 153 -7.24 -11.36 -6.64
N ARG A 154 -7.71 -12.19 -5.71
CA ARG A 154 -8.33 -13.49 -5.99
C ARG A 154 -9.52 -13.46 -6.95
N ASP A 155 -10.24 -12.35 -7.05
CA ASP A 155 -11.37 -12.24 -7.97
C ASP A 155 -10.94 -11.79 -9.38
N GLU A 156 -9.69 -11.32 -9.51
CA GLU A 156 -9.18 -10.68 -10.71
C GLU A 156 -7.93 -11.34 -11.28
N TRP A 157 -7.33 -12.37 -10.67
CA TRP A 157 -6.10 -13.01 -11.15
C TRP A 157 -6.14 -13.55 -12.59
N LEU A 158 -7.30 -14.01 -13.08
CA LEU A 158 -7.47 -14.44 -14.48
C LEU A 158 -7.67 -13.24 -15.42
N ASP A 159 -6.98 -13.25 -16.56
CA ASP A 159 -7.10 -12.21 -17.61
C ASP A 159 -8.54 -11.90 -18.00
N ARG A 160 -9.36 -12.93 -18.23
CA ARG A 160 -10.78 -12.77 -18.56
C ARG A 160 -11.56 -11.95 -17.53
N ASN A 161 -11.17 -12.02 -16.25
CA ASN A 161 -11.84 -11.29 -15.16
C ASN A 161 -11.45 -9.81 -15.16
N ARG A 162 -10.37 -9.44 -15.86
CA ARG A 162 -9.92 -8.07 -16.15
C ARG A 162 -10.25 -7.63 -17.59
N ARG A 163 -11.04 -8.42 -18.32
CA ARG A 163 -11.45 -8.17 -19.72
C ARG A 163 -10.27 -8.16 -20.70
N LEU A 164 -9.25 -8.95 -20.41
CA LEU A 164 -8.15 -9.30 -21.31
C LEU A 164 -8.38 -10.67 -21.93
#